data_AF-A0A536Y5J1-F1
#
_entry.id   AF-A0A536Y5J1-F1
#
_cell.length_a   1.000
_cell.length_b   1.000
_cell.length_c   1.000
_cell.angle_alpha   90.00
_cell.angle_beta   90.00
_cell.angle_gamma   90.00
#
_symmetry.space_group_name_H-M   'P 1'
#
loop_
_entity.id
_entity.type
_entity.pdbx_description
1 polymer ?
#
loop_
_entity_poly.entity_id
_entity_poly.type
_entity_poly.pdbx_seq_one_letter_code
_entity_poly.pdbx_strand_id
1 'polypeptide(L)'
;MWAHYANHHTGAVVRLGCVRERDSVLLAAIPVKYSDRAPYIGTLEEWIRHLTGQKQLDYDGLFQKLVTTKSTHWAYEKEWRVINLRQSEEDGLHMYNSFLPEEIEAVYFGCRATNPDIENIVQKMHPDLSHVEFLKARKKKWEYGLEFERIETGYATRVSTHTVSNGAAAI
;
A
#
# COMPACT_ATOMS: atom_id res chain seq x y z
N MET A 1 7.81 7.69 3.56
CA MET A 1 6.90 7.14 2.53
C MET A 1 6.98 7.90 1.21
N TRP A 2 6.43 9.11 1.10
CA TRP A 2 6.34 9.87 -0.17
C TRP A 2 7.65 10.12 -0.93
N ALA A 3 8.72 10.47 -0.21
CA ALA A 3 10.01 10.74 -0.83
C ALA A 3 10.65 9.47 -1.45
N HIS A 4 10.40 8.31 -0.84
CA HIS A 4 11.05 7.05 -1.18
C HIS A 4 10.21 6.15 -2.09
N TYR A 5 8.88 6.13 -1.89
CA TYR A 5 7.97 5.19 -2.55
C TYR A 5 7.02 5.85 -3.55
N ALA A 6 6.95 7.18 -3.58
CA ALA A 6 6.07 7.92 -4.49
C ALA A 6 6.87 8.90 -5.37
N ASN A 7 8.02 8.43 -5.88
CA ASN A 7 8.91 9.15 -6.80
C ASN A 7 9.11 10.62 -6.40
N HIS A 8 9.67 10.87 -5.21
CA HIS A 8 9.91 12.23 -4.71
C HIS A 8 8.65 13.13 -4.66
N HIS A 9 7.53 12.57 -4.20
CA HIS A 9 6.22 13.24 -4.08
C HIS A 9 5.49 13.53 -5.41
N THR A 10 5.86 12.90 -6.53
CA THR A 10 5.07 13.01 -7.78
C THR A 10 4.03 11.90 -7.92
N GLY A 11 4.17 10.80 -7.17
CA GLY A 11 3.27 9.64 -7.24
C GLY A 11 2.02 9.78 -6.37
N ALA A 12 1.40 8.63 -6.09
CA ALA A 12 0.20 8.49 -5.27
C ALA A 12 0.38 7.38 -4.22
N VAL A 13 -0.45 7.42 -3.18
CA VAL A 13 -0.56 6.41 -2.13
C VAL A 13 -2.02 6.00 -2.00
N VAL A 14 -2.28 4.70 -2.05
CA VAL A 14 -3.62 4.14 -1.86
C VAL A 14 -3.80 3.76 -0.39
N ARG A 15 -4.88 4.25 0.22
CA ARG A 15 -5.33 3.78 1.54
C ARG A 15 -6.26 2.61 1.32
N LEU A 16 -5.84 1.46 1.84
CA LEU A 16 -6.64 0.24 1.87
C LEU A 16 -7.35 0.11 3.22
N GLY A 17 -8.63 -0.24 3.17
CA GLY A 17 -9.51 -0.52 4.30
C GLY A 17 -9.58 -2.01 4.61
N CYS A 18 -9.94 -2.32 5.85
CA CYS A 18 -10.21 -3.68 6.29
C CYS A 18 -11.72 -3.94 6.30
N VAL A 19 -12.23 -4.59 5.25
CA VAL A 19 -13.67 -4.89 5.12
C VAL A 19 -14.00 -6.15 5.91
N ARG A 20 -14.50 -6.01 7.15
CA ARG A 20 -14.72 -7.13 8.08
C ARG A 20 -15.82 -8.09 7.63
N GLU A 21 -16.79 -7.59 6.89
CA GLU A 21 -17.94 -8.32 6.37
C GLU A 21 -17.58 -9.20 5.16
N ARG A 22 -16.30 -9.21 4.78
CA ARG A 22 -15.73 -9.96 3.66
C ARG A 22 -14.46 -10.66 4.13
N ASP A 23 -14.14 -11.77 3.48
CA ASP A 23 -12.90 -12.51 3.74
C ASP A 23 -11.70 -11.82 3.07
N SER A 24 -11.32 -10.66 3.63
CA SER A 24 -10.21 -9.85 3.14
C SER A 24 -8.89 -10.30 3.73
N VAL A 25 -7.87 -10.50 2.87
CA VAL A 25 -6.50 -10.82 3.29
C VAL A 25 -5.88 -9.72 4.17
N LEU A 26 -6.38 -8.49 4.07
CA LEU A 26 -5.92 -7.37 4.88
C LEU A 26 -6.29 -7.53 6.37
N LEU A 27 -7.31 -8.33 6.69
CA LEU A 27 -7.67 -8.68 8.07
C LEU A 27 -6.60 -9.51 8.76
N ALA A 28 -5.75 -10.21 8.00
CA ALA A 28 -4.61 -10.97 8.52
C ALA A 28 -3.34 -10.12 8.67
N ALA A 29 -3.40 -8.80 8.44
CA ALA A 29 -2.25 -7.93 8.58
C ALA A 29 -1.76 -7.88 10.04
N ILE A 30 -0.46 -8.01 10.23
CA ILE A 30 0.18 -7.93 11.54
C ILE A 30 1.20 -6.78 11.61
N PRO A 31 1.33 -6.11 12.75
CA PRO A 31 2.24 -4.99 12.88
C PRO A 31 3.69 -5.46 12.95
N VAL A 32 4.59 -4.71 12.32
CA VAL A 32 6.03 -4.92 12.43
C VAL A 32 6.50 -4.52 13.82
N LYS A 33 7.34 -5.37 14.44
CA LYS A 33 8.07 -5.09 15.67
C LYS A 33 9.41 -4.46 15.34
N TYR A 34 9.72 -3.36 16.00
CA TYR A 34 10.96 -2.62 15.77
C TYR A 34 11.99 -2.96 16.85
N SER A 35 13.23 -3.23 16.43
CA SER A 35 14.33 -3.61 17.32
C SER A 35 15.67 -3.05 16.82
N ASP A 36 16.55 -2.61 17.72
CA ASP A 36 17.94 -2.22 17.40
C ASP A 36 18.82 -3.44 17.10
N ARG A 37 18.37 -4.64 17.50
CA ARG A 37 19.07 -5.90 17.29
C ARG A 37 18.36 -6.74 16.24
N ALA A 38 19.13 -7.32 15.33
CA ALA A 38 18.61 -8.30 14.38
C ALA A 38 18.01 -9.50 15.13
N PRO A 39 16.90 -10.07 14.65
CA PRO A 39 16.33 -11.28 15.21
C PRO A 39 17.33 -12.44 15.03
N TYR A 40 17.69 -13.11 16.14
CA TYR A 40 18.48 -14.33 16.09
C TYR A 40 17.57 -15.56 15.96
N ILE A 41 18.09 -16.59 15.26
CA ILE A 41 17.41 -17.85 14.94
C ILE A 41 17.76 -18.89 16.01
N GLY A 42 17.30 -18.67 17.24
CA GLY A 42 17.58 -19.55 18.38
C GLY A 42 18.93 -19.33 19.08
N THR A 43 18.97 -19.68 20.36
CA THR A 43 20.15 -19.70 21.23
C THR A 43 20.93 -21.01 21.04
N LEU A 44 22.18 -21.04 21.52
CA LEU A 44 22.99 -22.27 21.50
C LEU A 44 22.27 -23.46 22.17
N GLU A 45 21.61 -23.22 23.32
CA GLU A 45 20.88 -24.27 24.04
C GLU A 45 19.68 -24.79 23.24
N GLU A 46 18.95 -23.91 22.54
CA GLU A 46 17.86 -24.30 21.64
C GLU A 46 18.38 -25.13 20.46
N TRP A 47 19.52 -24.75 19.87
CA TRP A 47 20.15 -25.53 18.81
C TRP A 47 20.63 -26.90 19.28
N ILE A 48 21.26 -26.99 20.44
CA ILE A 48 21.69 -28.28 21.02
C ILE A 48 20.48 -29.19 21.22
N ARG A 49 19.40 -28.67 21.82
CA ARG A 49 18.17 -29.45 22.05
C ARG A 49 17.52 -29.92 20.75
N HIS A 50 17.59 -29.12 19.69
CA HIS A 50 17.08 -29.48 18.38
C HIS A 50 17.92 -30.56 17.70
N LEU A 51 19.25 -30.37 17.64
CA LEU A 51 20.17 -31.30 16.98
C LEU A 51 20.26 -32.66 17.69
N THR A 52 20.07 -32.68 19.02
CA THR A 52 20.04 -33.91 19.82
C THR A 52 18.66 -34.57 19.89
N GLY A 53 17.65 -33.97 19.25
CA GLY A 53 16.28 -34.50 19.22
C GLY A 53 15.49 -34.32 20.53
N GLN A 54 16.01 -33.56 21.50
CA GLN A 54 15.34 -33.30 22.78
C GLN A 54 14.14 -32.36 22.64
N LYS A 55 14.23 -31.38 21.74
CA LYS A 55 13.13 -30.44 21.43
C LYS A 55 13.33 -29.81 20.06
N GLN A 56 12.31 -29.87 19.21
CA GLN A 56 12.34 -29.22 17.89
C GLN A 56 12.33 -27.69 18.02
N LEU A 57 13.01 -27.00 17.10
CA LEU A 57 12.86 -25.55 16.95
C LEU A 57 11.46 -25.21 16.46
N ASP A 58 10.91 -24.11 16.97
CA ASP A 58 9.65 -23.54 16.50
C ASP A 58 9.90 -22.75 15.21
N TYR A 59 9.90 -23.46 14.08
CA TYR A 59 10.18 -22.86 12.77
C TYR A 59 9.16 -21.80 12.37
N ASP A 60 7.88 -21.99 12.69
CA ASP A 60 6.82 -21.04 12.36
C ASP A 60 6.97 -19.75 13.17
N GLY A 61 7.21 -19.86 14.47
CA GLY A 61 7.48 -18.70 15.33
C GLY A 61 8.77 -17.97 14.95
N LEU A 62 9.81 -18.71 14.55
CA LEU A 62 11.05 -18.14 14.03
C LEU A 62 10.82 -17.40 12.71
N PHE A 63 10.12 -18.00 11.76
CA PHE A 63 9.77 -17.36 10.50
C PHE A 63 8.98 -16.08 10.73
N GLN A 64 7.92 -16.13 11.56
CA GLN A 64 7.12 -14.97 11.91
C GLN A 64 7.98 -13.88 12.55
N LYS A 65 8.86 -14.22 13.50
CA LYS A 65 9.80 -13.26 14.13
C LYS A 65 10.70 -12.60 13.07
N LEU A 66 11.27 -13.37 12.16
CA LEU A 66 12.14 -12.87 11.10
C LEU A 66 11.41 -11.89 10.17
N VAL A 67 10.22 -12.27 9.69
CA VAL A 67 9.47 -11.44 8.73
C VAL A 67 8.67 -10.31 9.38
N THR A 68 8.58 -10.24 10.70
CA THR A 68 7.92 -9.13 11.42
C THR A 68 8.88 -8.23 12.18
N THR A 69 10.19 -8.50 12.18
CA THR A 69 11.15 -7.63 12.87
C THR A 69 11.86 -6.70 11.88
N LYS A 70 11.87 -5.40 12.15
CA LYS A 70 12.60 -4.40 11.37
C LYS A 70 13.45 -3.52 12.28
N SER A 71 14.48 -2.88 11.74
CA SER A 71 15.30 -1.94 12.50
C SER A 71 14.47 -0.74 13.00
N THR A 72 14.71 -0.33 14.24
CA THR A 72 14.17 0.89 14.88
C THR A 72 14.36 2.15 14.04
N HIS A 73 15.38 2.22 13.19
CA HIS A 73 15.57 3.33 12.26
C HIS A 73 14.36 3.57 11.34
N TRP A 74 13.55 2.53 11.10
CA TRP A 74 12.35 2.57 10.27
C TRP A 74 11.05 2.62 11.08
N ALA A 75 11.11 2.83 12.40
CA ALA A 75 9.94 2.82 13.28
C ALA A 75 8.89 3.88 12.92
N TYR A 76 9.31 4.97 12.27
CA TYR A 76 8.40 6.03 11.82
C TYR A 76 7.41 5.54 10.75
N GLU A 77 7.67 4.42 10.06
CA GLU A 77 6.77 3.89 9.03
C GLU A 77 5.53 3.23 9.60
N LYS A 78 5.59 2.74 10.85
CA LYS A 78 4.49 2.00 11.49
C LYS A 78 3.91 0.92 10.57
N GLU A 79 4.80 0.13 9.99
CA GLU A 79 4.54 -0.84 8.93
C GLU A 79 3.66 -2.00 9.42
N TRP A 80 2.75 -2.45 8.55
CA TRP A 80 1.94 -3.66 8.71
C TRP A 80 2.23 -4.61 7.56
N ARG A 81 2.22 -5.91 7.82
CA ARG A 81 2.51 -6.95 6.82
C ARG A 81 1.39 -7.98 6.79
N VAL A 82 0.92 -8.31 5.59
CA VAL A 82 0.19 -9.57 5.33
C VAL A 82 1.24 -10.59 4.90
N ILE A 83 1.30 -11.72 5.60
CA ILE A 83 2.23 -12.80 5.28
C ILE A 83 1.41 -13.92 4.66
N ASN A 84 1.54 -14.09 3.36
CA ASN A 84 0.89 -15.16 2.63
C ASN A 84 1.95 -16.11 2.08
N LEU A 85 1.81 -17.40 2.37
CA LEU A 85 2.67 -18.42 1.79
C LEU A 85 2.15 -18.76 0.40
N ARG A 86 3.07 -18.80 -0.56
CA ARG A 86 2.76 -19.15 -1.94
C ARG A 86 2.10 -20.54 -1.99
N GLN A 87 0.92 -20.65 -2.62
CA GLN A 87 0.15 -21.90 -2.63
C GLN A 87 0.37 -22.79 -3.88
N SER A 88 1.11 -22.36 -4.91
CA SER A 88 1.32 -23.18 -6.12
C SER A 88 2.57 -22.83 -6.96
N GLU A 89 2.92 -23.76 -7.87
CA GLU A 89 3.90 -23.70 -8.96
C GLU A 89 3.56 -22.67 -10.06
N GLU A 90 3.09 -21.46 -9.69
CA GLU A 90 2.98 -20.40 -10.68
C GLU A 90 4.39 -20.04 -11.20
N ASP A 91 4.62 -20.13 -12.50
CA ASP A 91 5.89 -19.75 -13.11
C ASP A 91 6.06 -18.22 -13.05
N GLY A 92 6.60 -17.72 -11.95
CA GLY A 92 6.80 -16.29 -11.72
C GLY A 92 7.31 -15.93 -10.32
N LEU A 93 7.96 -14.77 -10.21
CA LEU A 93 8.40 -14.16 -8.94
C LEU A 93 7.30 -13.30 -8.27
N HIS A 94 6.12 -13.22 -8.90
CA HIS A 94 5.03 -12.34 -8.47
C HIS A 94 3.77 -13.14 -8.22
N MET A 95 3.07 -12.82 -7.14
CA MET A 95 1.73 -13.31 -6.84
C MET A 95 0.78 -12.12 -6.93
N TYR A 96 -0.18 -12.19 -7.84
CA TYR A 96 -1.19 -11.15 -8.00
C TYR A 96 -2.41 -11.49 -7.16
N ASN A 97 -2.56 -10.82 -6.02
CA ASN A 97 -3.79 -10.90 -5.24
C ASN A 97 -4.77 -9.85 -5.72
N SER A 98 -6.01 -10.26 -5.96
CA SER A 98 -7.11 -9.31 -6.21
C SER A 98 -7.48 -8.60 -4.90
N PHE A 99 -7.93 -7.36 -5.02
CA PHE A 99 -8.53 -6.59 -3.93
C PHE A 99 -10.00 -6.34 -4.24
N LEU A 100 -10.81 -6.17 -3.20
CA LEU A 100 -12.20 -5.77 -3.33
C LEU A 100 -12.27 -4.26 -3.63
N PRO A 101 -13.16 -3.80 -4.51
CA PRO A 101 -13.37 -2.37 -4.76
C PRO A 101 -13.58 -1.55 -3.47
N GLU A 102 -14.29 -2.12 -2.49
CA GLU A 102 -14.59 -1.51 -1.20
C GLU A 102 -13.37 -1.39 -0.28
N GLU A 103 -12.31 -2.16 -0.54
CA GLU A 103 -11.04 -2.01 0.20
C GLU A 103 -10.30 -0.75 -0.21
N ILE A 104 -10.53 -0.18 -1.39
CA ILE A 104 -9.94 1.11 -1.73
C ILE A 104 -10.78 2.19 -1.06
N GLU A 105 -10.22 2.87 -0.07
CA GLU A 105 -10.93 3.94 0.63
C GLU A 105 -10.52 5.34 0.14
N ALA A 106 -9.24 5.53 -0.16
CA ALA A 106 -8.73 6.82 -0.59
C ALA A 106 -7.46 6.71 -1.43
N VAL A 107 -7.27 7.69 -2.31
CA VAL A 107 -6.01 7.92 -3.03
C VAL A 107 -5.49 9.29 -2.61
N TYR A 108 -4.30 9.28 -2.04
CA TYR A 108 -3.54 10.48 -1.75
C TYR A 108 -2.61 10.71 -2.93
N PHE A 109 -2.49 11.96 -3.39
CA PHE A 109 -1.52 12.40 -4.39
C PHE A 109 -0.42 13.21 -3.75
N GLY A 110 0.80 13.07 -4.26
CA GLY A 110 1.95 13.78 -3.72
C GLY A 110 1.89 15.27 -4.00
N CYS A 111 2.61 16.07 -3.21
CA CYS A 111 2.58 17.52 -3.33
C CYS A 111 3.25 18.06 -4.61
N ARG A 112 3.96 17.20 -5.34
CA ARG A 112 4.55 17.48 -6.66
C ARG A 112 3.81 16.77 -7.79
N ALA A 113 2.70 16.07 -7.51
CA ALA A 113 1.87 15.45 -8.52
C ALA A 113 1.22 16.53 -9.40
N THR A 114 1.26 16.32 -10.71
CA THR A 114 0.75 17.28 -11.70
C THR A 114 -0.76 17.15 -11.83
N ASN A 115 -1.44 18.23 -12.22
CA ASN A 115 -2.89 18.17 -12.45
C ASN A 115 -3.27 17.16 -13.55
N PRO A 116 -2.56 17.07 -14.69
CA PRO A 116 -2.82 16.04 -15.69
C PRO A 116 -2.76 14.60 -15.14
N ASP A 117 -1.76 14.28 -14.31
CA ASP A 117 -1.63 12.93 -13.73
C ASP A 117 -2.76 12.62 -12.75
N ILE A 118 -3.09 13.61 -11.91
CA ILE A 118 -4.18 13.51 -10.94
C ILE A 118 -5.51 13.29 -11.67
N GLU A 119 -5.81 14.13 -12.66
CA GLU A 119 -7.03 14.05 -13.45
C GLU A 119 -7.14 12.71 -14.20
N ASN A 120 -6.03 12.23 -14.78
CA ASN A 120 -6.00 10.92 -15.45
C ASN A 120 -6.37 9.78 -14.50
N ILE A 121 -5.82 9.78 -13.28
CA ILE A 121 -6.10 8.74 -12.29
C ILE A 121 -7.53 8.85 -11.78
N VAL A 122 -7.99 10.08 -11.45
CA VAL A 122 -9.37 10.32 -10.98
C VAL A 122 -10.38 9.87 -12.03
N GLN A 123 -10.19 10.22 -13.31
CA GLN A 123 -11.11 9.82 -14.39
C GLN A 123 -11.19 8.31 -14.59
N LYS A 124 -10.09 7.59 -14.40
CA LYS A 124 -10.05 6.13 -14.53
C LYS A 124 -10.68 5.41 -13.34
N MET A 125 -10.53 5.95 -12.13
CA MET A 125 -11.00 5.27 -10.91
C MET A 125 -12.43 5.69 -10.51
N HIS A 126 -12.79 6.95 -10.68
CA HIS A 126 -14.05 7.50 -10.16
C HIS A 126 -15.34 6.82 -10.69
N PRO A 127 -15.44 6.41 -11.98
CA PRO A 127 -16.65 5.75 -12.47
C PRO A 127 -16.99 4.45 -11.73
N ASP A 128 -15.98 3.65 -11.41
CA ASP A 128 -16.14 2.34 -10.79
C ASP A 128 -16.00 2.40 -9.26
N LEU A 129 -15.41 3.47 -8.72
CA LEU A 129 -15.05 3.63 -7.32
C LEU A 129 -15.51 5.00 -6.78
N SER A 130 -16.78 5.33 -6.97
CA SER A 130 -17.35 6.63 -6.57
C SER A 130 -17.24 6.93 -5.06
N HIS A 131 -17.05 5.90 -4.23
CA HIS A 131 -16.83 6.02 -2.78
C HIS A 131 -15.41 6.45 -2.41
N VAL A 132 -14.44 6.33 -3.32
CA VAL A 132 -13.02 6.62 -3.04
C VAL A 132 -12.80 8.11 -2.86
N GLU A 133 -12.12 8.47 -1.77
CA GLU A 133 -11.70 9.84 -1.54
C GLU A 133 -10.40 10.16 -2.28
N PHE A 134 -10.38 11.26 -3.03
CA PHE A 134 -9.16 11.75 -3.66
C PHE A 134 -8.63 12.95 -2.88
N LEU A 135 -7.35 12.90 -2.48
CA LEU A 135 -6.71 13.96 -1.69
C LEU A 135 -5.39 14.38 -2.32
N LYS A 136 -5.05 15.66 -2.28
CA LYS A 136 -3.73 16.17 -2.69
C LYS A 136 -2.94 16.63 -1.46
N ALA A 137 -1.70 16.17 -1.35
CA ALA A 137 -0.79 16.64 -0.32
C ALA A 137 -0.32 18.08 -0.61
N ARG A 138 -0.14 18.88 0.43
CA ARG A 138 0.58 20.15 0.42
C ARG A 138 1.66 20.15 1.48
N LYS A 139 2.74 20.88 1.24
CA LYS A 139 3.78 21.10 2.25
C LYS A 139 3.24 22.11 3.26
N LYS A 140 3.32 21.78 4.55
CA LYS A 140 3.06 22.76 5.61
C LYS A 140 4.07 23.90 5.50
N LYS A 141 3.62 25.14 5.72
CA LYS A 141 4.46 26.33 5.54
C LYS A 141 5.58 26.45 6.58
N TRP A 142 5.31 26.04 7.83
CA TRP A 142 6.19 26.30 8.98
C TRP A 142 6.66 25.03 9.70
N GLU A 143 6.30 23.85 9.19
CA GLU A 143 6.60 22.57 9.82
C GLU A 143 7.12 21.59 8.76
N TYR A 144 8.01 20.68 9.18
CA TYR A 144 8.36 19.53 8.37
C TYR A 144 7.20 18.53 8.37
N GLY A 145 6.27 18.70 7.42
CA GLY A 145 5.10 17.85 7.29
C GLY A 145 4.28 18.12 6.05
N LEU A 146 3.33 17.22 5.80
CA LEU A 146 2.31 17.37 4.76
C LEU A 146 0.94 17.59 5.42
N GLU A 147 0.11 18.39 4.77
CA GLU A 147 -1.34 18.45 4.99
C GLU A 147 -2.05 17.94 3.72
N PHE A 148 -3.31 17.54 3.85
CA PHE A 148 -4.04 16.91 2.74
C PHE A 148 -5.35 17.63 2.51
N GLU A 149 -5.61 17.98 1.24
CA GLU A 149 -6.83 18.64 0.81
C GLU A 149 -7.64 17.71 -0.09
N ARG A 150 -8.95 17.62 0.13
CA ARG A 150 -9.84 16.84 -0.71
C ARG A 150 -9.96 17.46 -2.09
N ILE A 151 -9.96 16.62 -3.12
CA ILE A 151 -10.22 17.00 -4.51
C ILE A 151 -11.72 16.83 -4.76
N GLU A 152 -12.38 17.89 -5.21
CA GLU A 152 -13.79 17.83 -5.61
C GLU A 152 -13.93 17.11 -6.95
N THR A 153 -14.56 15.94 -6.94
CA THR A 153 -14.74 15.08 -8.12
C THR A 153 -15.77 15.64 -9.12
N GLY A 154 -16.52 16.69 -8.75
CA GLY A 154 -17.47 17.39 -9.63
C GLY A 154 -16.85 18.13 -10.83
N TYR A 155 -15.51 18.24 -10.88
CA TYR A 155 -14.80 18.81 -12.04
C TYR A 155 -14.67 17.83 -13.21
N ALA A 156 -14.70 16.51 -12.96
CA ALA A 156 -14.57 15.50 -14.01
C ALA A 156 -15.75 15.47 -14.99
N THR A 157 -16.94 15.96 -14.57
CA THR A 157 -18.16 15.96 -15.40
C THR A 157 -18.21 17.12 -16.41
N ARG A 158 -17.42 18.19 -16.23
CA ARG A 158 -17.49 19.37 -17.10
C ARG A 158 -16.71 19.22 -18.41
N VAL A 159 -15.67 18.38 -18.43
CA VAL A 159 -14.80 18.24 -19.61
C VAL A 159 -15.39 17.26 -20.65
N SER A 160 -16.26 16.35 -20.24
CA SER A 160 -16.90 15.36 -21.11
C SER A 160 -17.93 15.94 -22.11
N THR A 161 -18.24 17.24 -22.04
CA THR A 161 -19.23 17.90 -22.93
C THR A 161 -18.61 18.76 -24.04
N HIS A 162 -17.28 18.83 -24.17
CA HIS A 162 -16.63 19.72 -25.15
C HIS A 162 -15.81 19.05 -26.26
N THR A 163 -15.95 17.74 -26.47
CA THR A 163 -15.31 17.05 -27.60
C THR A 163 -16.27 16.15 -28.38
N VAL A 164 -17.40 16.69 -28.82
CA VAL A 164 -18.03 16.24 -30.07
C VAL A 164 -18.69 17.43 -30.78
N SER A 165 -17.95 18.11 -31.67
CA SER A 165 -18.59 18.82 -32.78
C SER A 165 -17.65 18.94 -33.99
N ASN A 166 -18.08 18.29 -35.07
CA ASN A 166 -17.91 18.63 -36.47
C ASN A 166 -16.53 18.54 -37.13
N GLY A 167 -16.39 17.48 -37.94
CA GLY A 167 -15.51 17.40 -39.10
C GLY A 167 -16.12 16.52 -40.18
N ALA A 168 -17.29 16.92 -40.69
CA ALA A 168 -17.84 16.41 -41.95
C ALA A 168 -17.32 17.27 -43.11
N ALA A 169 -16.59 16.66 -44.04
CA ALA A 169 -16.37 17.09 -45.43
C ALA A 169 -15.93 15.80 -46.19
N ALA A 170 -16.72 15.21 -47.08
CA ALA A 170 -16.85 15.56 -48.51
C ALA A 170 -15.45 15.85 -49.11
N ILE A 171 -14.88 15.10 -50.05
CA ILE A 171 -15.37 14.36 -51.23
C ILE A 171 -14.46 13.15 -51.45
#